data_AF-A0A957WVH4-F1
#
_entry.id   AF-A0A957WVH4-F1
#
_cell.length_a   1.000
_cell.length_b   1.000
_cell.length_c   1.000
_cell.angle_alpha   90.00
_cell.angle_beta   90.00
_cell.angle_gamma   90.00
#
_symmetry.space_group_name_H-M   'P 1'
#
loop_
_entity.id
_entity.type
_entity.pdbx_description
1 polymer ?
#
loop_
_entity_poly.entity_id
_entity_poly.type
_entity_poly.pdbx_seq_one_letter_code
_entity_poly.pdbx_strand_id
1 'polypeptide(L)'
;DTIDPSIYVYGEGWNFGEVADNARGVNATQQNMAGTGIGTFNDRIRDAVRGGGPFDGGQDLITNQGFINGLWYDPNANNSGSAAEKAELLLSADQIRVGLAGNLADYEFVAADGTMKKGSEIDYNGSPAGYTQDPQEEIVYVAAHDNQTLYDNNVYKLPIDTPMAERVAAQNLGIDLTVLAQGVPFFHAGIDMLRSKSLERDSYNSGDWLNRLFFDYSTNNFGVGLPVEAGFEAELMATLLRNPALRADGSAIRQSIANVHTLLQIRKSSPLFRLRTKEEVIARLAFHNTGPHQIPGMIVMSLADQVPGLPSIDPNYDQIVVLFNATTNTQHFQKLDWQGMGLALHPALQTSRDPVVSAATVDDETGIATVPARTVAVFVCYTHR
;
A
#
# COMPACT_ATOMS: atom_id res chain seq x y z
N ASP A 1 6.75 -19.17 23.43
CA ASP A 1 6.62 -18.38 24.67
C ASP A 1 7.46 -18.86 25.87
N THR A 2 7.86 -20.12 25.97
CA THR A 2 8.58 -20.62 27.17
C THR A 2 10.06 -20.22 27.27
N ILE A 3 10.68 -19.82 26.15
CA ILE A 3 12.09 -19.35 26.11
C ILE A 3 12.13 -17.82 26.12
N ASP A 4 11.41 -17.20 25.19
CA ASP A 4 11.28 -15.74 25.10
C ASP A 4 9.90 -15.41 24.51
N PRO A 5 9.01 -14.74 25.26
CA PRO A 5 7.67 -14.35 24.80
C PRO A 5 7.69 -13.17 23.81
N SER A 6 8.85 -12.56 23.55
CA SER A 6 9.00 -11.47 22.57
C SER A 6 9.35 -11.95 21.16
N ILE A 7 9.64 -13.25 20.98
CA ILE A 7 9.92 -13.82 19.66
C ILE A 7 8.64 -13.79 18.82
N TYR A 8 8.71 -13.12 17.69
CA TYR A 8 7.68 -13.12 16.66
C TYR A 8 8.10 -14.00 15.48
N VAL A 9 7.18 -14.81 14.97
CA VAL A 9 7.42 -15.75 13.85
C VAL A 9 6.50 -15.39 12.70
N TYR A 10 7.07 -15.36 11.50
CA TYR A 10 6.32 -15.16 10.27
C TYR A 10 7.00 -15.85 9.09
N GLY A 11 6.30 -16.01 7.96
CA GLY A 11 6.86 -16.65 6.78
C GLY A 11 6.02 -16.53 5.50
N GLU A 12 6.43 -17.28 4.49
CA GLU A 12 5.80 -17.37 3.19
C GLU A 12 4.80 -18.53 3.15
N GLY A 13 3.51 -18.23 3.32
CA GLY A 13 2.44 -19.23 3.39
C GLY A 13 1.87 -19.66 2.04
N TRP A 14 2.67 -19.68 0.97
CA TRP A 14 2.21 -19.98 -0.39
C TRP A 14 1.74 -21.44 -0.53
N ASN A 15 0.63 -21.68 -1.25
CA ASN A 15 0.06 -23.02 -1.47
C ASN A 15 0.39 -23.54 -2.88
N PHE A 16 1.44 -24.34 -3.03
CA PHE A 16 1.88 -24.88 -4.33
C PHE A 16 2.72 -26.16 -4.17
N GLY A 17 3.09 -26.78 -5.30
CA GLY A 17 4.01 -27.92 -5.33
C GLY A 17 3.41 -29.23 -4.79
N GLU A 18 4.26 -30.11 -4.30
CA GLU A 18 3.87 -31.45 -3.82
C GLU A 18 3.15 -31.44 -2.47
N VAL A 19 3.21 -30.32 -1.75
CA VAL A 19 2.55 -30.11 -0.45
C VAL A 19 1.19 -29.41 -0.58
N ALA A 20 0.84 -28.95 -1.79
CA ALA A 20 -0.38 -28.19 -2.03
C ALA A 20 -1.61 -28.93 -1.50
N ASP A 21 -2.57 -28.17 -0.99
CA ASP A 21 -3.87 -28.68 -0.51
C ASP A 21 -3.72 -29.80 0.52
N ASN A 22 -2.72 -29.67 1.40
CA ASN A 22 -2.38 -30.61 2.46
C ASN A 22 -2.00 -32.03 1.97
N ALA A 23 -1.54 -32.17 0.72
CA ALA A 23 -1.24 -33.48 0.11
C ALA A 23 -0.19 -34.31 0.88
N ARG A 24 0.63 -33.67 1.73
CA ARG A 24 1.66 -34.31 2.57
C ARG A 24 1.44 -34.07 4.06
N GLY A 25 0.21 -33.77 4.47
CA GLY A 25 -0.16 -33.34 5.81
C GLY A 25 -0.54 -31.86 5.85
N VAL A 26 -1.06 -31.39 6.99
CA VAL A 26 -1.43 -29.98 7.17
C VAL A 26 -0.17 -29.12 7.12
N ASN A 27 0.03 -28.40 6.00
CA ASN A 27 1.20 -27.54 5.77
C ASN A 27 0.93 -26.09 6.20
N ALA A 28 1.98 -25.28 6.36
CA ALA A 28 1.88 -23.91 6.84
C ALA A 28 1.46 -22.90 5.74
N THR A 29 0.31 -23.12 5.10
CA THR A 29 -0.27 -22.15 4.15
C THR A 29 -0.88 -20.96 4.88
N GLN A 30 -1.11 -19.84 4.18
CA GLN A 30 -1.82 -18.67 4.73
C GLN A 30 -3.14 -19.04 5.41
N GLN A 31 -3.94 -19.92 4.78
CA GLN A 31 -5.20 -20.37 5.35
C GLN A 31 -5.01 -21.22 6.61
N ASN A 32 -4.02 -22.13 6.62
CA ASN A 32 -3.76 -22.99 7.77
C ASN A 32 -3.08 -22.26 8.93
N MET A 33 -2.40 -21.13 8.66
CA MET A 33 -1.75 -20.29 9.69
C MET A 33 -2.70 -19.29 10.35
N ALA A 34 -3.89 -19.07 9.79
CA ALA A 34 -4.91 -18.24 10.40
C ALA A 34 -5.30 -18.74 11.80
N GLY A 35 -5.30 -17.85 12.79
CA GLY A 35 -5.60 -18.16 14.19
C GLY A 35 -4.43 -18.77 14.98
N THR A 36 -3.24 -18.90 14.38
CA THR A 36 -2.04 -19.42 15.07
C THR A 36 -1.19 -18.34 15.72
N GLY A 37 -1.39 -17.07 15.35
CA GLY A 37 -0.51 -15.96 15.72
C GLY A 37 0.79 -15.86 14.92
N ILE A 38 1.02 -16.74 13.95
CA ILE A 38 2.18 -16.70 13.04
C ILE A 38 1.84 -15.83 11.82
N GLY A 39 2.70 -14.85 11.53
CA GLY A 39 2.53 -13.95 10.38
C GLY A 39 2.72 -14.63 9.03
N THR A 40 1.95 -14.24 8.02
CA THR A 40 2.23 -14.58 6.62
C THR A 40 2.19 -13.34 5.73
N PHE A 41 3.08 -13.30 4.73
CA PHE A 41 3.10 -12.25 3.71
C PHE A 41 1.76 -12.13 2.98
N ASN A 42 1.23 -10.90 2.91
CA ASN A 42 0.00 -10.57 2.21
C ASN A 42 0.28 -10.16 0.75
N ASP A 43 0.23 -11.13 -0.15
CA ASP A 43 0.30 -10.96 -1.60
C ASP A 43 -0.89 -10.21 -2.21
N ARG A 44 -2.05 -10.16 -1.53
CA ARG A 44 -3.24 -9.45 -2.04
C ARG A 44 -3.01 -7.96 -2.10
N ILE A 45 -2.65 -7.36 -0.97
CA ILE A 45 -2.37 -5.92 -0.94
C ILE A 45 -1.13 -5.58 -1.79
N ARG A 46 -0.12 -6.47 -1.84
CA ARG A 46 1.05 -6.32 -2.70
C ARG A 46 0.62 -6.13 -4.16
N ASP A 47 -0.17 -7.05 -4.69
CA ASP A 47 -0.56 -7.06 -6.11
C ASP A 47 -1.57 -5.96 -6.44
N ALA A 48 -2.57 -5.73 -5.58
CA ALA A 48 -3.53 -4.65 -5.76
C ALA A 48 -2.86 -3.27 -5.80
N VAL A 49 -1.84 -3.05 -4.96
CA VAL A 49 -1.05 -1.81 -4.96
C VAL A 49 -0.15 -1.72 -6.19
N ARG A 50 0.64 -2.76 -6.47
CA ARG A 50 1.67 -2.74 -7.53
C ARG A 50 1.12 -2.91 -8.94
N GLY A 51 0.02 -3.62 -9.11
CA GLY A 51 -0.52 -4.07 -10.38
C GLY A 51 0.12 -5.35 -10.91
N GLY A 52 -0.70 -6.28 -11.39
CA GLY A 52 -0.24 -7.55 -11.95
C GLY A 52 0.25 -8.52 -10.88
N GLY A 53 1.24 -9.35 -11.22
CA GLY A 53 1.80 -10.34 -10.30
C GLY A 53 3.26 -10.70 -10.59
N PRO A 54 3.87 -11.55 -9.75
CA PRO A 54 5.29 -11.93 -9.85
C PRO A 54 5.63 -12.76 -11.10
N PHE A 55 4.61 -13.22 -11.82
CA PHE A 55 4.72 -14.03 -13.04
C PHE A 55 4.52 -13.22 -14.32
N ASP A 56 4.29 -11.91 -14.22
CA ASP A 56 4.20 -11.03 -15.38
C ASP A 56 5.52 -11.07 -16.18
N GLY A 57 5.39 -11.19 -17.51
CA GLY A 57 6.49 -11.14 -18.46
C GLY A 57 6.09 -10.36 -19.71
N GLY A 58 7.06 -10.02 -20.56
CA GLY A 58 6.78 -9.28 -21.79
C GLY A 58 5.98 -7.98 -21.58
N GLN A 59 4.85 -7.87 -22.27
CA GLN A 59 3.99 -6.67 -22.22
C GLN A 59 3.17 -6.57 -20.92
N ASP A 60 2.93 -7.68 -20.21
CA ASP A 60 2.13 -7.70 -18.99
C ASP A 60 2.80 -6.88 -17.87
N LEU A 61 4.13 -6.79 -17.88
CA LEU A 61 4.91 -5.91 -17.02
C LEU A 61 4.42 -4.45 -17.08
N ILE A 62 4.02 -3.99 -18.28
CA ILE A 62 3.54 -2.62 -18.55
C ILE A 62 2.02 -2.54 -18.38
N THR A 63 1.28 -3.46 -19.01
CA THR A 63 -0.19 -3.39 -19.13
C THR A 63 -0.91 -3.54 -17.80
N ASN A 64 -0.36 -4.36 -16.88
CA ASN A 64 -1.02 -4.65 -15.62
C ASN A 64 -0.76 -3.54 -14.59
N GLN A 65 -1.30 -2.34 -14.82
CA GLN A 65 -1.28 -1.26 -13.83
C GLN A 65 -2.05 -1.67 -12.56
N GLY A 66 -1.70 -1.08 -11.42
CA GLY A 66 -2.33 -1.25 -10.12
C GLY A 66 -2.75 0.09 -9.53
N PHE A 67 -3.15 0.05 -8.25
CA PHE A 67 -3.77 1.20 -7.58
C PHE A 67 -2.89 2.46 -7.56
N ILE A 68 -1.56 2.34 -7.45
CA ILE A 68 -0.67 3.52 -7.30
C ILE A 68 -0.10 4.04 -8.63
N ASN A 69 -0.20 3.26 -9.71
CA ASN A 69 0.51 3.53 -10.96
C ASN A 69 -0.38 3.68 -12.19
N GLY A 70 -1.65 4.02 -11.98
CA GLY A 70 -2.50 4.58 -13.03
C GLY A 70 -3.61 3.70 -13.54
N LEU A 71 -3.89 2.56 -12.91
CA LEU A 71 -4.96 1.65 -13.34
C LEU A 71 -6.27 2.43 -13.50
N TRP A 72 -6.78 2.47 -14.73
CA TRP A 72 -7.92 3.28 -15.20
C TRP A 72 -7.76 4.81 -15.16
N TYR A 73 -7.23 5.41 -14.09
CA TYR A 73 -7.24 6.87 -13.91
C TYR A 73 -6.07 7.61 -14.57
N ASP A 74 -5.01 6.90 -14.97
CA ASP A 74 -3.82 7.42 -15.63
C ASP A 74 -3.22 6.33 -16.54
N PRO A 75 -3.95 5.94 -17.61
CA PRO A 75 -3.58 4.81 -18.45
C PRO A 75 -2.25 5.07 -19.16
N ASN A 76 -1.34 4.10 -19.10
CA ASN A 76 -0.13 4.14 -19.91
C ASN A 76 -0.42 3.78 -21.39
N ALA A 77 0.61 3.74 -22.23
CA ALA A 77 0.45 3.53 -23.67
C ALA A 77 -0.20 2.19 -24.07
N ASN A 78 -0.21 1.19 -23.17
CA ASN A 78 -0.85 -0.12 -23.38
C ASN A 78 -2.27 -0.19 -22.82
N ASN A 79 -2.72 0.85 -22.10
CA ASN A 79 -4.00 0.91 -21.41
C ASN A 79 -4.91 1.97 -22.04
N SER A 80 -6.21 1.92 -21.73
CA SER A 80 -7.19 2.78 -22.39
C SER A 80 -8.15 3.51 -21.45
N GLY A 81 -8.13 3.22 -20.15
CA GLY A 81 -9.15 3.67 -19.21
C GLY A 81 -10.49 2.95 -19.41
N SER A 82 -10.46 1.69 -19.84
CA SER A 82 -11.64 0.89 -20.17
C SER A 82 -12.52 0.61 -18.95
N ALA A 83 -13.78 0.21 -19.20
CA ALA A 83 -14.69 -0.22 -18.13
C ALA A 83 -14.16 -1.44 -17.35
N ALA A 84 -13.42 -2.34 -18.02
CA ALA A 84 -12.78 -3.49 -17.39
C ALA A 84 -11.65 -3.05 -16.45
N GLU A 85 -10.79 -2.11 -16.88
CA GLU A 85 -9.75 -1.53 -16.03
C GLU A 85 -10.35 -0.78 -14.84
N LYS A 86 -11.50 -0.13 -15.02
CA LYS A 86 -12.23 0.49 -13.90
C LYS A 86 -12.71 -0.57 -12.90
N ALA A 87 -13.28 -1.67 -13.38
CA ALA A 87 -13.74 -2.75 -12.51
C ALA A 87 -12.56 -3.36 -11.73
N GLU A 88 -11.42 -3.55 -12.39
CA GLU A 88 -10.18 -4.02 -11.75
C GLU A 88 -9.66 -3.04 -10.69
N LEU A 89 -9.69 -1.73 -10.97
CA LEU A 89 -9.32 -0.70 -9.99
C LEU A 89 -10.20 -0.77 -8.74
N LEU A 90 -11.51 -0.98 -8.94
CA LEU A 90 -12.45 -1.06 -7.83
C LEU A 90 -12.27 -2.35 -7.01
N LEU A 91 -11.97 -3.49 -7.66
CA LEU A 91 -11.60 -4.72 -6.98
C LEU A 91 -10.28 -4.56 -6.20
N SER A 92 -9.26 -3.97 -6.82
CA SER A 92 -7.99 -3.64 -6.17
C SER A 92 -8.21 -2.75 -4.94
N ALA A 93 -9.11 -1.77 -5.02
CA ALA A 93 -9.44 -0.94 -3.87
C ALA A 93 -10.10 -1.75 -2.73
N ASP A 94 -10.97 -2.72 -3.04
CA ASP A 94 -11.56 -3.61 -2.03
C ASP A 94 -10.50 -4.54 -1.41
N GLN A 95 -9.59 -5.11 -2.20
CA GLN A 95 -8.47 -5.91 -1.70
C GLN A 95 -7.54 -5.08 -0.79
N ILE A 96 -7.27 -3.82 -1.14
CA ILE A 96 -6.49 -2.90 -0.31
C ILE A 96 -7.23 -2.57 0.99
N ARG A 97 -8.55 -2.35 0.96
CA ARG A 97 -9.35 -2.17 2.19
C ARG A 97 -9.22 -3.37 3.13
N VAL A 98 -9.27 -4.59 2.59
CA VAL A 98 -9.06 -5.81 3.38
C VAL A 98 -7.68 -5.83 4.02
N GLY A 99 -6.61 -5.55 3.27
CA GLY A 99 -5.25 -5.47 3.83
C GLY A 99 -5.07 -4.33 4.85
N LEU A 100 -5.63 -3.15 4.60
CA LEU A 100 -5.62 -2.04 5.57
C LEU A 100 -6.28 -2.42 6.91
N ALA A 101 -7.25 -3.34 6.87
CA ALA A 101 -7.97 -3.87 8.03
C ALA A 101 -7.37 -5.15 8.61
N GLY A 102 -6.07 -5.43 8.44
CA GLY A 102 -5.41 -6.57 9.07
C GLY A 102 -5.55 -7.88 8.27
N ASN A 103 -5.98 -7.78 7.01
CA ASN A 103 -6.33 -8.88 6.11
C ASN A 103 -7.32 -9.90 6.71
N LEU A 104 -8.16 -9.41 7.63
CA LEU A 104 -9.07 -10.19 8.45
C LEU A 104 -10.16 -10.82 7.60
N ALA A 105 -10.35 -12.13 7.78
CA ALA A 105 -11.38 -12.89 7.05
C ALA A 105 -12.79 -12.34 7.33
N ASP A 106 -13.10 -11.98 8.58
CA ASP A 106 -14.45 -11.57 9.00
C ASP A 106 -14.66 -10.04 9.06
N TYR A 107 -13.68 -9.22 8.63
CA TYR A 107 -13.91 -7.77 8.58
C TYR A 107 -14.92 -7.45 7.47
N GLU A 108 -16.00 -6.74 7.81
CA GLU A 108 -17.10 -6.43 6.89
C GLU A 108 -17.06 -4.98 6.42
N PHE A 109 -17.28 -4.77 5.13
CA PHE A 109 -17.44 -3.45 4.54
C PHE A 109 -18.31 -3.51 3.27
N VAL A 110 -18.79 -2.35 2.83
CA VAL A 110 -19.53 -2.25 1.56
C VAL A 110 -18.53 -2.34 0.41
N ALA A 111 -18.58 -3.44 -0.35
CA ALA A 111 -17.71 -3.68 -1.51
C ALA A 111 -18.10 -2.78 -2.69
N ALA A 112 -17.30 -2.79 -3.76
CA ALA A 112 -17.52 -2.01 -4.97
C ALA A 112 -18.86 -2.29 -5.67
N ASP A 113 -19.41 -3.50 -5.52
CA ASP A 113 -20.73 -3.86 -6.04
C ASP A 113 -21.90 -3.32 -5.19
N GLY A 114 -21.60 -2.69 -4.05
CA GLY A 114 -22.59 -2.10 -3.13
C GLY A 114 -23.15 -3.07 -2.09
N THR A 115 -22.70 -4.32 -2.08
CA THR A 115 -23.10 -5.30 -1.06
C THR A 115 -22.15 -5.29 0.13
N MET A 116 -22.68 -5.60 1.32
CA MET A 116 -21.84 -5.85 2.49
C MET A 116 -21.13 -7.19 2.30
N LYS A 117 -19.80 -7.19 2.37
CA LYS A 117 -18.97 -8.39 2.25
C LYS A 117 -17.93 -8.46 3.34
N LYS A 118 -17.64 -9.69 3.76
CA LYS A 118 -16.48 -10.03 4.56
C LYS A 118 -15.20 -9.97 3.73
N GLY A 119 -14.06 -9.76 4.37
CA GLY A 119 -12.75 -9.84 3.72
C GLY A 119 -12.51 -11.16 2.99
N SER A 120 -13.04 -12.28 3.52
CA SER A 120 -12.96 -13.59 2.87
C SER A 120 -13.83 -13.76 1.62
N GLU A 121 -14.78 -12.84 1.38
CA GLU A 121 -15.68 -12.86 0.21
C GLU A 121 -15.20 -11.96 -0.93
N ILE A 122 -14.13 -11.18 -0.70
CA ILE A 122 -13.44 -10.43 -1.76
C ILE A 122 -12.52 -11.39 -2.50
N ASP A 123 -12.65 -11.43 -3.83
CA ASP A 123 -11.84 -12.31 -4.67
C ASP A 123 -10.40 -11.81 -4.79
N TYR A 124 -9.46 -12.76 -4.79
CA TYR A 124 -8.09 -12.59 -5.22
C TYR A 124 -7.69 -13.83 -6.02
N ASN A 125 -7.74 -13.74 -7.34
CA ASN A 125 -7.36 -14.83 -8.25
C ASN A 125 -8.06 -16.16 -7.93
N GLY A 126 -9.34 -16.13 -7.56
CA GLY A 126 -10.12 -17.30 -7.18
C GLY A 126 -9.93 -17.77 -5.73
N SER A 127 -9.16 -17.04 -4.91
CA SER A 127 -8.97 -17.27 -3.48
C SER A 127 -9.55 -16.12 -2.64
N PRO A 128 -9.88 -16.34 -1.36
CA PRO A 128 -10.25 -15.26 -0.45
C PRO A 128 -9.13 -14.23 -0.30
N ALA A 129 -9.48 -12.94 -0.35
CA ALA A 129 -8.53 -11.88 -0.07
C ALA A 129 -8.16 -11.86 1.41
N GLY A 130 -9.16 -11.78 2.29
CA GLY A 130 -9.00 -11.85 3.74
C GLY A 130 -8.93 -13.30 4.22
N TYR A 131 -7.94 -13.61 5.05
CA TYR A 131 -7.72 -14.95 5.59
C TYR A 131 -7.30 -14.96 7.07
N THR A 132 -6.80 -13.85 7.62
CA THR A 132 -6.26 -13.83 8.99
C THR A 132 -7.40 -13.83 10.02
N GLN A 133 -7.08 -14.24 11.25
CA GLN A 133 -7.97 -14.13 12.42
C GLN A 133 -7.49 -13.09 13.43
N ASP A 134 -6.26 -12.60 13.29
CA ASP A 134 -5.72 -11.50 14.08
C ASP A 134 -4.83 -10.61 13.18
N PRO A 135 -4.85 -9.27 13.34
CA PRO A 135 -3.99 -8.39 12.54
C PRO A 135 -2.50 -8.75 12.63
N GLN A 136 -2.02 -9.33 13.74
CA GLN A 136 -0.62 -9.73 13.85
C GLN A 136 -0.22 -10.86 12.88
N GLU A 137 -1.18 -11.53 12.25
CA GLU A 137 -0.93 -12.60 11.28
C GLU A 137 -0.69 -12.05 9.86
N GLU A 138 -0.87 -10.74 9.66
CA GLU A 138 -0.60 -10.08 8.39
C GLU A 138 0.80 -9.44 8.35
N ILE A 139 1.62 -9.86 7.39
CA ILE A 139 2.81 -9.11 6.98
C ILE A 139 2.49 -8.29 5.73
N VAL A 140 2.35 -6.98 5.92
CA VAL A 140 1.96 -6.01 4.88
C VAL A 140 3.20 -5.60 4.08
N TYR A 141 3.19 -5.74 2.76
CA TYR A 141 4.33 -5.36 1.93
C TYR A 141 3.93 -5.06 0.49
N VAL A 142 4.76 -4.23 -0.16
CA VAL A 142 4.64 -3.86 -1.59
C VAL A 142 5.97 -4.04 -2.34
N ALA A 143 7.00 -4.49 -1.64
CA ALA A 143 8.27 -4.92 -2.22
C ALA A 143 9.02 -5.82 -1.22
N ALA A 144 9.75 -6.77 -1.76
CA ALA A 144 10.65 -7.67 -1.04
C ALA A 144 11.97 -7.79 -1.81
N HIS A 145 12.80 -8.77 -1.43
CA HIS A 145 14.10 -9.00 -2.04
C HIS A 145 13.99 -9.72 -3.39
N ASP A 146 12.99 -10.59 -3.52
CA ASP A 146 12.53 -11.24 -4.73
C ASP A 146 11.63 -10.30 -5.54
N ASN A 147 11.53 -10.56 -6.84
CA ASN A 147 10.83 -9.73 -7.83
C ASN A 147 11.41 -8.31 -7.98
N GLN A 148 10.83 -7.52 -8.89
CA GLN A 148 11.25 -6.14 -9.12
C GLN A 148 11.02 -5.27 -7.87
N THR A 149 11.94 -4.33 -7.62
CA THR A 149 11.73 -3.30 -6.59
C THR A 149 10.46 -2.48 -6.88
N LEU A 150 9.91 -1.76 -5.89
CA LEU A 150 8.76 -0.90 -6.13
C LEU A 150 9.06 0.20 -7.16
N TYR A 151 10.28 0.73 -7.15
CA TYR A 151 10.71 1.73 -8.14
C TYR A 151 10.71 1.15 -9.55
N ASP A 152 11.31 -0.02 -9.73
CA ASP A 152 11.40 -0.69 -11.04
C ASP A 152 10.00 -1.12 -11.55
N ASN A 153 9.11 -1.55 -10.65
CA ASN A 153 7.71 -1.80 -10.95
C ASN A 153 7.00 -0.54 -11.48
N ASN A 154 7.20 0.60 -10.81
CA ASN A 154 6.63 1.87 -11.23
C ASN A 154 7.24 2.41 -12.53
N VAL A 155 8.49 2.07 -12.84
CA VAL A 155 9.12 2.38 -14.13
C VAL A 155 8.39 1.66 -15.27
N TYR A 156 7.97 0.40 -15.07
CA TYR A 156 7.20 -0.32 -16.08
C TYR A 156 5.78 0.23 -16.26
N LYS A 157 5.10 0.55 -15.16
CA LYS A 157 3.62 0.68 -15.16
C LYS A 157 3.09 2.10 -15.26
N LEU A 158 3.81 3.10 -14.73
CA LEU A 158 3.40 4.51 -14.89
C LEU A 158 3.56 4.94 -16.36
N PRO A 159 2.72 5.87 -16.86
CA PRO A 159 2.96 6.51 -18.15
C PRO A 159 4.41 6.99 -18.28
N ILE A 160 5.03 6.78 -19.45
CA ILE A 160 6.47 7.02 -19.63
C ILE A 160 6.86 8.48 -19.34
N ASP A 161 5.96 9.42 -19.63
CA ASP A 161 6.14 10.85 -19.46
C ASP A 161 5.76 11.37 -18.05
N THR A 162 5.35 10.50 -17.12
CA THR A 162 5.06 10.90 -15.73
C THR A 162 6.30 11.57 -15.10
N PRO A 163 6.18 12.82 -14.62
CA PRO A 163 7.31 13.55 -14.03
C PRO A 163 7.89 12.84 -12.79
N MET A 164 9.19 13.00 -12.54
CA MET A 164 9.86 12.35 -11.41
C MET A 164 9.19 12.64 -10.06
N ALA A 165 8.72 13.87 -9.82
CA ALA A 165 8.01 14.22 -8.58
C ALA A 165 6.73 13.37 -8.38
N GLU A 166 5.98 13.12 -9.46
CA GLU A 166 4.80 12.27 -9.40
C GLU A 166 5.13 10.77 -9.28
N ARG A 167 6.25 10.32 -9.86
CA ARG A 167 6.77 8.96 -9.64
C ARG A 167 7.13 8.72 -8.18
N VAL A 168 7.77 9.72 -7.55
CA VAL A 168 8.07 9.70 -6.10
C VAL A 168 6.78 9.70 -5.28
N ALA A 169 5.78 10.50 -5.66
CA ALA A 169 4.49 10.51 -4.98
C ALA A 169 3.76 9.15 -5.09
N ALA A 170 3.77 8.51 -6.27
CA ALA A 170 3.23 7.17 -6.47
C ALA A 170 3.97 6.10 -5.65
N GLN A 171 5.31 6.14 -5.61
CA GLN A 171 6.11 5.29 -4.74
C GLN A 171 5.71 5.47 -3.28
N ASN A 172 5.68 6.72 -2.81
CA ASN A 172 5.36 7.07 -1.44
C ASN A 172 3.96 6.57 -1.07
N LEU A 173 2.95 6.76 -1.93
CA LEU A 173 1.61 6.25 -1.72
C LEU A 173 1.56 4.73 -1.45
N GLY A 174 2.35 3.93 -2.20
CA GLY A 174 2.46 2.49 -1.95
C GLY A 174 3.11 2.16 -0.59
N ILE A 175 4.12 2.94 -0.20
CA ILE A 175 4.75 2.82 1.12
C ILE A 175 3.77 3.25 2.23
N ASP A 176 3.01 4.31 2.02
CA ASP A 176 2.08 4.88 3.00
C ASP A 176 0.92 3.92 3.28
N LEU A 177 0.39 3.26 2.25
CA LEU A 177 -0.57 2.15 2.40
C LEU A 177 -0.01 1.03 3.27
N THR A 178 1.28 0.71 3.10
CA THR A 178 1.97 -0.30 3.92
C THR A 178 2.16 0.19 5.36
N VAL A 179 2.58 1.44 5.56
CA VAL A 179 2.86 2.00 6.89
C VAL A 179 1.58 2.22 7.70
N LEU A 180 0.46 2.56 7.08
CA LEU A 180 -0.78 2.91 7.78
C LEU A 180 -1.78 1.75 7.90
N ALA A 181 -1.51 0.59 7.30
CA ALA A 181 -2.30 -0.63 7.48
C ALA A 181 -2.26 -1.14 8.93
N GLN A 182 -3.33 -1.81 9.38
CA GLN A 182 -3.25 -2.70 10.53
C GLN A 182 -2.30 -3.88 10.22
N GLY A 183 -1.88 -4.60 11.25
CA GLY A 183 -0.89 -5.67 11.13
C GLY A 183 0.56 -5.20 11.14
N VAL A 184 1.45 -5.95 10.48
CA VAL A 184 2.91 -5.78 10.58
C VAL A 184 3.50 -5.30 9.25
N PRO A 185 3.81 -3.98 9.12
CA PRO A 185 4.47 -3.44 7.94
C PRO A 185 5.87 -4.02 7.74
N PHE A 186 6.18 -4.43 6.51
CA PHE A 186 7.47 -4.93 6.08
C PHE A 186 8.06 -4.05 4.98
N PHE A 187 9.37 -3.79 5.06
CA PHE A 187 10.07 -2.93 4.11
C PHE A 187 11.26 -3.66 3.49
N HIS A 188 11.30 -3.70 2.16
CA HIS A 188 12.52 -4.01 1.44
C HIS A 188 13.55 -2.88 1.64
N ALA A 189 14.79 -3.24 2.01
CA ALA A 189 15.85 -2.26 2.24
C ALA A 189 16.04 -1.35 1.01
N GLY A 190 15.99 -0.03 1.22
CA GLY A 190 16.11 1.00 0.18
C GLY A 190 14.80 1.36 -0.52
N ILE A 191 13.65 0.82 -0.12
CA ILE A 191 12.35 1.22 -0.69
C ILE A 191 12.06 2.73 -0.53
N ASP A 192 12.49 3.30 0.59
CA ASP A 192 12.49 4.73 0.93
C ASP A 192 13.54 5.54 0.14
N MET A 193 14.56 4.86 -0.40
CA MET A 193 15.62 5.43 -1.20
C MET A 193 15.37 5.30 -2.71
N LEU A 194 14.13 4.99 -3.11
CA LEU A 194 13.75 4.73 -4.51
C LEU A 194 14.58 3.61 -5.16
N ARG A 195 15.07 2.63 -4.37
CA ARG A 195 16.02 1.60 -4.83
C ARG A 195 15.57 0.94 -6.13
N SER A 196 16.48 0.89 -7.08
CA SER A 196 16.38 0.12 -8.31
C SER A 196 17.40 -1.02 -8.31
N LYS A 197 17.07 -2.10 -9.01
CA LYS A 197 18.02 -3.15 -9.40
C LYS A 197 18.23 -3.15 -10.92
N SER A 198 18.04 -2.00 -11.55
CA SER A 198 17.99 -1.82 -13.01
C SER A 198 17.06 -2.83 -13.70
N LEU A 199 15.85 -2.99 -13.16
CA LEU A 199 14.79 -3.86 -13.68
C LEU A 199 15.03 -5.37 -13.49
N GLU A 200 16.06 -5.77 -12.73
CA GLU A 200 16.30 -7.17 -12.39
C GLU A 200 15.16 -7.71 -11.51
N ARG A 201 14.55 -8.82 -11.95
CA ARG A 201 13.44 -9.47 -11.24
C ARG A 201 13.96 -10.41 -10.17
N ASP A 202 14.99 -11.20 -10.46
CA ASP A 202 15.56 -12.15 -9.49
C ASP A 202 17.06 -11.90 -9.33
N SER A 203 17.38 -11.09 -8.34
CA SER A 203 18.73 -10.58 -8.13
C SER A 203 19.61 -11.42 -7.21
N TYR A 204 19.20 -12.65 -6.85
CA TYR A 204 19.87 -13.44 -5.80
C TYR A 204 21.38 -13.65 -6.04
N ASN A 205 21.79 -13.74 -7.32
CA ASN A 205 23.18 -13.94 -7.75
C ASN A 205 23.67 -12.87 -8.74
N SER A 206 23.03 -11.70 -8.77
CA SER A 206 23.40 -10.60 -9.68
C SER A 206 24.50 -9.69 -9.13
N GLY A 207 25.17 -10.12 -8.05
CA GLY A 207 26.30 -9.46 -7.41
C GLY A 207 26.00 -8.07 -6.85
N ASP A 208 27.07 -7.39 -6.40
CA ASP A 208 26.96 -6.06 -5.81
C ASP A 208 26.45 -5.01 -6.80
N TRP A 209 26.76 -5.18 -8.10
CA TRP A 209 26.46 -4.19 -9.14
C TRP A 209 24.95 -3.89 -9.25
N LEU A 210 24.11 -4.92 -9.42
CA LEU A 210 22.66 -4.74 -9.51
C LEU A 210 21.99 -4.59 -8.14
N ASN A 211 22.59 -5.09 -7.05
CA ASN A 211 21.99 -5.04 -5.72
C ASN A 211 22.35 -3.81 -4.88
N ARG A 212 23.23 -2.92 -5.37
CA ARG A 212 23.84 -1.84 -4.59
C ARG A 212 22.83 -0.92 -3.90
N LEU A 213 23.14 -0.56 -2.66
CA LEU A 213 22.51 0.53 -1.91
C LEU A 213 23.50 1.69 -1.78
N PHE A 214 23.08 2.90 -2.17
CA PHE A 214 23.90 4.11 -2.13
C PHE A 214 23.47 5.02 -0.97
N PHE A 215 24.12 4.89 0.18
CA PHE A 215 23.80 5.67 1.38
C PHE A 215 24.32 7.11 1.35
N ASP A 216 25.08 7.50 0.32
CA ASP A 216 25.38 8.91 0.02
C ASP A 216 24.22 9.59 -0.73
N TYR A 217 23.18 8.83 -1.10
CA TYR A 217 21.98 9.28 -1.80
C TYR A 217 22.29 9.95 -3.14
N SER A 218 23.40 9.58 -3.79
CA SER A 218 23.79 10.17 -5.08
C SER A 218 23.01 9.60 -6.27
N THR A 219 22.51 8.37 -6.14
CA THR A 219 21.75 7.64 -7.16
C THR A 219 20.94 6.52 -6.50
N ASN A 220 19.90 6.04 -7.18
CA ASN A 220 19.09 4.91 -6.75
C ASN A 220 19.46 3.57 -7.44
N ASN A 221 20.57 3.54 -8.19
CA ASN A 221 21.05 2.38 -8.98
C ASN A 221 20.24 2.04 -10.25
N PHE A 222 19.34 2.93 -10.71
CA PHE A 222 18.62 2.75 -11.97
C PHE A 222 19.50 3.07 -13.19
N GLY A 223 19.41 2.26 -14.25
CA GLY A 223 20.12 2.52 -15.51
C GLY A 223 21.59 2.12 -15.51
N VAL A 224 22.00 1.15 -14.68
CA VAL A 224 23.40 0.67 -14.57
C VAL A 224 23.73 -0.51 -15.48
N GLY A 225 22.81 -0.92 -16.35
CA GLY A 225 22.97 -2.04 -17.28
C GLY A 225 21.69 -2.87 -17.37
N LEU A 226 21.60 -3.73 -18.38
CA LEU A 226 20.51 -4.70 -18.46
C LEU A 226 20.60 -5.72 -17.32
N PRO A 227 19.45 -6.27 -16.86
CA PRO A 227 19.40 -7.45 -16.01
C PRO A 227 20.20 -8.63 -16.57
N VAL A 228 20.68 -9.51 -15.70
CA VAL A 228 21.44 -10.71 -16.10
C VAL A 228 20.58 -11.63 -16.96
N GLU A 229 19.31 -11.78 -16.59
CA GLU A 229 18.34 -12.62 -17.28
C GLU A 229 17.26 -11.79 -18.00
N ALA A 230 17.67 -10.74 -18.70
CA ALA A 230 16.76 -9.84 -19.43
C ALA A 230 15.93 -10.53 -20.54
N GLY A 231 16.32 -11.75 -20.96
CA GLY A 231 15.50 -12.61 -21.79
C GLY A 231 14.96 -11.96 -23.08
N PHE A 232 13.67 -12.17 -23.33
CA PHE A 232 12.97 -11.60 -24.49
C PHE A 232 12.59 -10.13 -24.26
N GLU A 233 12.66 -9.65 -23.02
CA GLU A 233 12.34 -8.30 -22.57
C GLU A 233 13.51 -7.31 -22.74
N ALA A 234 14.68 -7.77 -23.20
CA ALA A 234 15.91 -6.98 -23.22
C ALA A 234 15.76 -5.65 -23.98
N GLU A 235 15.07 -5.60 -25.13
CA GLU A 235 14.90 -4.33 -25.87
C GLU A 235 13.95 -3.35 -25.17
N LEU A 236 12.87 -3.89 -24.56
CA LEU A 236 11.96 -3.11 -23.74
C LEU A 236 12.72 -2.49 -22.56
N MET A 237 13.44 -3.31 -21.80
CA MET A 237 14.26 -2.87 -20.67
C MET A 237 15.32 -1.85 -21.11
N ALA A 238 16.03 -2.11 -22.21
CA ALA A 238 17.05 -1.20 -22.71
C ALA A 238 16.47 0.18 -23.06
N THR A 239 15.25 0.22 -23.60
CA THR A 239 14.55 1.48 -23.89
C THR A 239 14.26 2.27 -22.62
N LEU A 240 13.74 1.61 -21.57
CA LEU A 240 13.49 2.26 -20.27
C LEU A 240 14.79 2.71 -19.59
N LEU A 241 15.81 1.85 -19.53
CA LEU A 241 17.08 2.13 -18.83
C LEU A 241 17.89 3.26 -19.48
N ARG A 242 17.71 3.50 -20.79
CA ARG A 242 18.31 4.62 -21.53
C ARG A 242 17.61 5.95 -21.30
N ASN A 243 16.38 5.97 -20.78
CA ASN A 243 15.64 7.21 -20.57
C ASN A 243 16.18 7.96 -19.34
N PRO A 244 16.81 9.14 -19.51
CA PRO A 244 17.37 9.89 -18.38
C PRO A 244 16.30 10.45 -17.46
N ALA A 245 15.06 10.66 -17.92
CA ALA A 245 13.96 11.14 -17.10
C ALA A 245 13.52 10.12 -16.03
N LEU A 246 13.90 8.85 -16.19
CA LEU A 246 13.63 7.76 -15.25
C LEU A 246 14.74 7.54 -14.22
N ARG A 247 15.77 8.40 -14.18
CA ARG A 247 16.85 8.33 -13.19
C ARG A 247 16.56 9.28 -12.04
N ALA A 248 16.20 8.73 -10.87
CA ALA A 248 15.98 9.54 -9.68
C ALA A 248 17.29 10.16 -9.20
N ASP A 249 17.26 11.48 -8.96
CA ASP A 249 18.38 12.20 -8.38
C ASP A 249 18.35 12.18 -6.84
N GLY A 250 19.39 12.73 -6.22
CA GLY A 250 19.47 12.79 -4.76
C GLY A 250 18.38 13.63 -4.10
N SER A 251 17.74 14.56 -4.81
CA SER A 251 16.61 15.33 -4.28
C SER A 251 15.36 14.47 -4.19
N ALA A 252 15.04 13.73 -5.25
CA ALA A 252 13.94 12.76 -5.28
C ALA A 252 14.11 11.69 -4.18
N ILE A 253 15.32 11.15 -4.03
CA ILE A 253 15.65 10.16 -2.98
C ILE A 253 15.41 10.75 -1.59
N ARG A 254 15.93 11.94 -1.30
CA ARG A 254 15.73 12.59 0.02
C ARG A 254 14.29 12.95 0.30
N GLN A 255 13.49 13.26 -0.72
CA GLN A 255 12.06 13.49 -0.58
C GLN A 255 11.32 12.21 -0.17
N SER A 256 11.61 11.07 -0.80
CA SER A 256 11.01 9.78 -0.42
C SER A 256 11.41 9.36 1.00
N ILE A 257 12.68 9.49 1.39
CA ILE A 257 13.13 9.24 2.78
C ILE A 257 12.37 10.11 3.77
N ALA A 258 12.24 11.42 3.49
CA ALA A 258 11.52 12.35 4.37
C ALA A 258 10.05 11.95 4.53
N ASN A 259 9.38 11.48 3.46
CA ASN A 259 8.02 10.97 3.53
C ASN A 259 7.93 9.75 4.47
N VAL A 260 8.77 8.73 4.28
CA VAL A 260 8.75 7.52 5.12
C VAL A 260 8.98 7.85 6.59
N HIS A 261 9.90 8.77 6.90
CA HIS A 261 10.11 9.23 8.27
C HIS A 261 8.85 9.87 8.86
N THR A 262 8.18 10.74 8.12
CA THR A 262 6.93 11.39 8.54
C THR A 262 5.83 10.36 8.79
N LEU A 263 5.64 9.39 7.91
CA LEU A 263 4.63 8.35 8.07
C LEU A 263 4.92 7.40 9.25
N LEU A 264 6.19 7.08 9.49
CA LEU A 264 6.59 6.31 10.68
C LEU A 264 6.33 7.07 11.98
N GLN A 265 6.49 8.40 11.98
CA GLN A 265 6.10 9.23 13.12
C GLN A 265 4.58 9.19 13.33
N ILE A 266 3.79 9.26 12.25
CA ILE A 266 2.32 9.16 12.30
C ILE A 266 1.88 7.79 12.83
N ARG A 267 2.39 6.68 12.29
CA ARG A 267 2.06 5.32 12.79
C ARG A 267 2.35 5.17 14.29
N LYS A 268 3.41 5.82 14.77
CA LYS A 268 3.82 5.76 16.19
C LYS A 268 3.09 6.77 17.08
N SER A 269 2.45 7.80 16.52
CA SER A 269 1.78 8.85 17.30
C SER A 269 0.50 8.37 17.97
N SER A 270 -0.10 7.30 17.45
CA SER A 270 -1.37 6.75 17.92
C SER A 270 -1.33 5.21 18.02
N PRO A 271 -1.90 4.61 19.09
CA PRO A 271 -2.19 3.18 19.15
C PRO A 271 -3.23 2.72 18.11
N LEU A 272 -4.07 3.62 17.59
CA LEU A 272 -5.14 3.29 16.65
C LEU A 272 -4.62 2.74 15.31
N PHE A 273 -3.39 3.09 14.91
CA PHE A 273 -2.74 2.50 13.73
C PHE A 273 -2.22 1.06 13.95
N ARG A 274 -2.25 0.57 15.19
CA ARG A 274 -1.61 -0.68 15.63
C ARG A 274 -2.50 -1.42 16.63
N LEU A 275 -3.77 -1.57 16.27
CA LEU A 275 -4.77 -2.34 17.02
C LEU A 275 -4.29 -3.79 17.14
N ARG A 276 -4.56 -4.39 18.29
CA ARG A 276 -3.91 -5.64 18.71
C ARG A 276 -4.76 -6.88 18.49
N THR A 277 -6.04 -6.69 18.24
CA THR A 277 -7.00 -7.79 18.12
C THR A 277 -7.94 -7.52 16.96
N LYS A 278 -8.49 -8.60 16.41
CA LYS A 278 -9.58 -8.56 15.43
C LYS A 278 -10.77 -7.73 15.92
N GLU A 279 -11.15 -7.89 17.18
CA GLU A 279 -12.28 -7.19 17.78
C GLU A 279 -12.05 -5.67 17.80
N GLU A 280 -10.85 -5.23 18.16
CA GLU A 280 -10.49 -3.81 18.11
C GLU A 280 -10.52 -3.27 16.68
N VAL A 281 -9.98 -4.01 15.70
CA VAL A 281 -10.01 -3.58 14.29
C VAL A 281 -11.45 -3.43 13.81
N ILE A 282 -12.30 -4.44 14.02
CA ILE A 282 -13.72 -4.42 13.63
C ILE A 282 -14.47 -3.27 14.31
N ALA A 283 -14.19 -3.01 15.59
CA ALA A 283 -14.90 -1.99 16.35
C ALA A 283 -14.48 -0.55 16.02
N ARG A 284 -13.22 -0.34 15.59
CA ARG A 284 -12.61 1.00 15.49
C ARG A 284 -12.33 1.45 14.06
N LEU A 285 -12.15 0.53 13.12
CA LEU A 285 -11.78 0.84 11.73
C LEU A 285 -13.01 0.81 10.83
N ALA A 286 -13.21 1.88 10.04
CA ALA A 286 -14.26 1.95 9.03
C ALA A 286 -13.76 2.56 7.71
N PHE A 287 -14.40 2.18 6.60
CA PHE A 287 -14.18 2.77 5.27
C PHE A 287 -15.38 3.59 4.80
N HIS A 288 -15.13 4.72 4.13
CA HIS A 288 -16.18 5.70 3.80
C HIS A 288 -16.40 5.95 2.32
N ASN A 289 -15.35 5.86 1.49
CA ASN A 289 -15.47 5.93 0.03
C ASN A 289 -15.64 4.52 -0.54
N THR A 290 -16.85 3.99 -0.49
CA THR A 290 -17.19 2.58 -0.81
C THR A 290 -18.41 2.49 -1.73
N GLY A 291 -18.74 1.28 -2.22
CA GLY A 291 -19.89 1.07 -3.09
C GLY A 291 -19.68 1.47 -4.56
N PRO A 292 -20.72 1.34 -5.40
CA PRO A 292 -20.61 1.55 -6.85
C PRO A 292 -20.44 3.01 -7.26
N HIS A 293 -20.69 3.95 -6.33
CA HIS A 293 -20.58 5.39 -6.53
C HIS A 293 -19.32 5.99 -5.88
N GLN A 294 -18.41 5.15 -5.36
CA GLN A 294 -17.14 5.62 -4.81
C GLN A 294 -16.34 6.40 -5.86
N ILE A 295 -15.52 7.34 -5.40
CA ILE A 295 -14.49 8.00 -6.21
C ILE A 295 -13.42 6.95 -6.53
N PRO A 296 -13.24 6.53 -7.79
CA PRO A 296 -12.25 5.51 -8.12
C PRO A 296 -10.82 6.03 -7.89
N GLY A 297 -9.94 5.17 -7.36
CA GLY A 297 -8.56 5.55 -7.03
C GLY A 297 -8.44 6.32 -5.70
N MET A 298 -9.50 6.33 -4.88
CA MET A 298 -9.49 6.95 -3.56
C MET A 298 -9.95 5.96 -2.49
N ILE A 299 -9.23 5.89 -1.36
CA ILE A 299 -9.63 5.13 -0.18
C ILE A 299 -9.72 6.10 0.99
N VAL A 300 -10.81 6.00 1.76
CA VAL A 300 -11.03 6.82 2.96
C VAL A 300 -11.23 5.87 4.13
N MET A 301 -10.29 5.88 5.06
CA MET A 301 -10.25 5.04 6.26
C MET A 301 -10.41 5.94 7.49
N SER A 302 -11.12 5.48 8.51
CA SER A 302 -11.18 6.16 9.80
C SER A 302 -10.89 5.19 10.93
N LEU A 303 -10.24 5.69 11.97
CA LEU A 303 -9.94 4.96 13.21
C LEU A 303 -10.53 5.72 14.39
N ALA A 304 -11.54 5.14 15.03
CA ALA A 304 -12.25 5.74 16.16
C ALA A 304 -11.67 5.27 17.50
N ASP A 305 -11.36 6.22 18.39
CA ASP A 305 -11.02 5.89 19.77
C ASP A 305 -12.27 5.80 20.67
N GLN A 306 -13.24 6.66 20.41
CA GLN A 306 -14.49 6.69 21.16
C GLN A 306 -15.49 5.68 20.59
N VAL A 307 -15.41 4.43 21.07
CA VAL A 307 -16.34 3.35 20.70
C VAL A 307 -17.23 2.97 21.89
N PRO A 308 -18.57 2.96 21.74
CA PRO A 308 -19.47 2.59 22.83
C PRO A 308 -19.15 1.22 23.42
N GLY A 309 -18.95 1.18 24.75
CA GLY A 309 -18.66 -0.06 25.47
C GLY A 309 -17.20 -0.51 25.44
N LEU A 310 -16.31 0.22 24.75
CA LEU A 310 -14.86 0.00 24.78
C LEU A 310 -14.14 1.14 25.49
N PRO A 311 -13.02 0.88 26.18
CA PRO A 311 -12.20 1.94 26.76
C PRO A 311 -11.52 2.77 25.66
N SER A 312 -11.29 4.05 25.92
CA SER A 312 -10.37 4.88 25.12
C SER A 312 -8.94 4.31 25.24
N ILE A 313 -8.25 4.20 24.10
CA ILE A 313 -6.88 3.69 24.01
C ILE A 313 -5.89 4.75 23.49
N ASP A 314 -6.38 5.86 22.94
CA ASP A 314 -5.57 6.98 22.49
C ASP A 314 -5.75 8.21 23.41
N PRO A 315 -4.72 8.68 24.11
CA PRO A 315 -4.83 9.85 24.99
C PRO A 315 -4.82 11.20 24.25
N ASN A 316 -4.61 11.21 22.93
CA ASN A 316 -4.42 12.41 22.13
C ASN A 316 -5.54 12.63 21.12
N TYR A 317 -6.10 11.56 20.54
CA TYR A 317 -7.01 11.65 19.41
C TYR A 317 -8.28 10.82 19.62
N ASP A 318 -9.45 11.46 19.49
CA ASP A 318 -10.74 10.77 19.53
C ASP A 318 -11.07 10.08 18.20
N GLN A 319 -10.55 10.64 17.10
CA GLN A 319 -10.76 10.14 15.75
C GLN A 319 -9.53 10.45 14.89
N ILE A 320 -9.13 9.48 14.07
CA ILE A 320 -8.19 9.68 12.97
C ILE A 320 -8.92 9.37 11.66
N VAL A 321 -8.65 10.16 10.62
CA VAL A 321 -9.15 9.94 9.26
C VAL A 321 -7.95 9.96 8.30
N VAL A 322 -7.86 8.95 7.44
CA VAL A 322 -6.81 8.82 6.44
C VAL A 322 -7.45 8.76 5.05
N LEU A 323 -7.00 9.63 4.16
CA LEU A 323 -7.46 9.69 2.78
C LEU A 323 -6.27 9.41 1.86
N PHE A 324 -6.35 8.29 1.13
CA PHE A 324 -5.39 7.88 0.12
C PHE A 324 -5.94 8.28 -1.25
N ASN A 325 -5.36 9.31 -1.89
CA ASN A 325 -5.72 9.72 -3.24
C ASN A 325 -4.63 9.27 -4.21
N ALA A 326 -4.88 8.22 -5.01
CA ALA A 326 -3.94 7.75 -6.02
C ALA A 326 -4.01 8.52 -7.34
N THR A 327 -5.10 9.26 -7.55
CA THR A 327 -5.41 9.89 -8.83
C THR A 327 -4.49 11.06 -9.14
N THR A 328 -4.47 11.47 -10.41
CA THR A 328 -3.70 12.62 -10.93
C THR A 328 -4.37 13.97 -10.64
N ASN A 329 -5.52 13.98 -9.96
CA ASN A 329 -6.29 15.18 -9.66
C ASN A 329 -6.49 15.33 -8.15
N THR A 330 -6.66 16.57 -7.70
CA THR A 330 -7.18 16.85 -6.36
C THR A 330 -8.58 16.25 -6.22
N GLN A 331 -8.82 15.52 -5.14
CA GLN A 331 -10.11 14.93 -4.83
C GLN A 331 -10.78 15.69 -3.68
N HIS A 332 -12.11 15.73 -3.74
CA HIS A 332 -12.96 16.27 -2.69
C HIS A 332 -13.90 15.17 -2.22
N PHE A 333 -13.85 14.84 -0.93
CA PHE A 333 -14.69 13.82 -0.33
C PHE A 333 -15.50 14.44 0.81
N GLN A 334 -16.82 14.30 0.77
CA GLN A 334 -17.71 14.83 1.79
C GLN A 334 -18.20 13.72 2.71
N LYS A 335 -18.11 13.94 4.02
CA LYS A 335 -18.80 13.16 5.04
C LYS A 335 -19.48 14.13 6.02
N LEU A 336 -20.81 14.12 6.05
CA LEU A 336 -21.58 15.05 6.89
C LEU A 336 -21.29 14.87 8.39
N ASP A 337 -21.01 13.64 8.83
CA ASP A 337 -20.67 13.33 10.23
C ASP A 337 -19.38 14.03 10.69
N TRP A 338 -18.55 14.55 9.76
CA TRP A 338 -17.34 15.30 10.09
C TRP A 338 -17.60 16.78 10.36
N GLN A 339 -18.83 17.28 10.15
CA GLN A 339 -19.17 18.66 10.44
C GLN A 339 -19.05 18.95 11.95
N GLY A 340 -18.33 20.00 12.29
CA GLY A 340 -18.10 20.41 13.68
C GLY A 340 -17.21 19.45 14.48
N MET A 341 -16.57 18.45 13.84
CA MET A 341 -15.65 17.54 14.54
C MET A 341 -14.30 18.19 14.85
N GLY A 342 -13.95 19.31 14.20
CA GLY A 342 -12.65 19.96 14.39
C GLY A 342 -11.48 19.14 13.85
N LEU A 343 -11.68 18.39 12.76
CA LEU A 343 -10.61 17.63 12.11
C LEU A 343 -9.52 18.56 11.59
N ALA A 344 -8.28 18.34 12.03
CA ALA A 344 -7.10 19.09 11.61
C ALA A 344 -6.07 18.19 10.95
N LEU A 345 -5.29 18.70 10.00
CA LEU A 345 -4.19 17.96 9.39
C LEU A 345 -3.20 17.51 10.48
N HIS A 346 -2.77 16.25 10.45
CA HIS A 346 -1.89 15.68 11.47
C HIS A 346 -0.60 16.53 11.60
N PRO A 347 -0.10 16.86 12.81
CA PRO A 347 1.04 17.77 13.02
C PRO A 347 2.32 17.40 12.25
N ALA A 348 2.59 16.09 12.12
CA ALA A 348 3.72 15.60 11.32
C ALA A 348 3.61 15.96 9.83
N LEU A 349 2.40 16.02 9.26
CA LEU A 349 2.17 16.45 7.88
C LEU A 349 2.25 17.97 7.72
N GLN A 350 1.81 18.74 8.72
CA GLN A 350 1.93 20.20 8.73
C GLN A 350 3.39 20.67 8.69
N THR A 351 4.30 19.88 9.25
CA THR A 351 5.75 20.14 9.30
C THR A 351 6.55 19.31 8.29
N SER A 352 5.84 18.59 7.40
CA SER A 352 6.45 17.75 6.36
C SER A 352 7.26 18.61 5.38
N ARG A 353 8.30 17.98 4.79
CA ARG A 353 9.07 18.57 3.69
C ARG A 353 8.37 18.45 2.34
N ASP A 354 7.26 17.72 2.27
CA ASP A 354 6.42 17.67 1.09
C ASP A 354 5.42 18.85 1.12
N PRO A 355 5.60 19.87 0.26
CA PRO A 355 4.68 21.00 0.23
C PRO A 355 3.29 20.61 -0.29
N VAL A 356 3.15 19.50 -1.03
CA VAL A 356 1.86 19.09 -1.62
C VAL A 356 0.89 18.66 -0.53
N VAL A 357 1.29 17.77 0.37
CA VAL A 357 0.39 17.29 1.45
C VAL A 357 -0.04 18.38 2.41
N SER A 358 0.76 19.45 2.57
CA SER A 358 0.42 20.59 3.43
C SER A 358 -0.81 21.38 2.95
N ALA A 359 -1.19 21.23 1.68
CA ALA A 359 -2.39 21.82 1.10
C ALA A 359 -3.67 21.01 1.36
N ALA A 360 -3.58 19.83 1.98
CA ALA A 360 -4.75 19.03 2.31
C ALA A 360 -5.53 19.65 3.48
N THR A 361 -6.85 19.76 3.33
CA THR A 361 -7.72 20.43 4.30
C THR A 361 -9.00 19.65 4.57
N VAL A 362 -9.65 19.93 5.70
CA VAL A 362 -11.05 19.57 5.96
C VAL A 362 -11.77 20.87 6.31
N ASP A 363 -12.87 21.14 5.62
CA ASP A 363 -13.79 22.22 5.97
C ASP A 363 -14.76 21.71 7.05
N ASP A 364 -14.67 22.30 8.25
CA ASP A 364 -15.43 21.90 9.43
C ASP A 364 -16.92 22.25 9.33
N GLU A 365 -17.31 23.23 8.51
CA GLU A 365 -18.73 23.58 8.31
C GLU A 365 -19.40 22.60 7.35
N THR A 366 -18.68 22.12 6.34
CA THR A 366 -19.25 21.31 5.26
C THR A 366 -18.92 19.82 5.37
N GLY A 367 -17.89 19.44 6.14
CA GLY A 367 -17.36 18.08 6.22
C GLY A 367 -16.62 17.64 4.95
N ILE A 368 -16.19 18.59 4.12
CA ILE A 368 -15.48 18.32 2.87
C ILE A 368 -13.98 18.25 3.13
N ALA A 369 -13.39 17.08 2.91
CA ALA A 369 -11.94 16.89 2.84
C ALA A 369 -11.44 17.13 1.41
N THR A 370 -10.39 17.95 1.26
CA THR A 370 -9.70 18.21 0.00
C THR A 370 -8.30 17.63 0.05
N VAL A 371 -7.98 16.71 -0.87
CA VAL A 371 -6.70 15.98 -0.89
C VAL A 371 -6.06 16.12 -2.27
N PRO A 372 -4.85 16.68 -2.38
CA PRO A 372 -4.14 16.80 -3.66
C PRO A 372 -3.91 15.46 -4.36
N ALA A 373 -3.56 15.52 -5.64
CA ALA A 373 -3.19 14.34 -6.44
C ALA A 373 -2.08 13.52 -5.78
N ARG A 374 -2.11 12.19 -5.94
CA ARG A 374 -1.08 11.23 -5.45
C ARG A 374 -0.64 11.48 -4.00
N THR A 375 -1.58 11.74 -3.11
CA THR A 375 -1.31 12.19 -1.74
C THR A 375 -2.03 11.31 -0.72
N VAL A 376 -1.35 11.02 0.39
CA VAL A 376 -1.98 10.49 1.61
C VAL A 376 -2.08 11.60 2.65
N ALA A 377 -3.31 11.97 3.00
CA ALA A 377 -3.58 12.95 4.04
C ALA A 377 -4.12 12.26 5.29
N VAL A 378 -3.60 12.64 6.45
CA VAL A 378 -4.05 12.16 7.76
C VAL A 378 -4.58 13.35 8.54
N PHE A 379 -5.85 13.27 8.94
CA PHE A 379 -6.52 14.25 9.77
C PHE A 379 -6.83 13.64 11.14
N VAL A 380 -6.79 14.47 12.18
CA VAL A 380 -7.01 14.06 13.56
C VAL A 380 -8.01 15.00 14.23
N CYS A 381 -8.89 14.43 15.05
CA CYS A 381 -9.72 15.14 16.02
C CYS A 381 -9.07 14.93 17.39
N TYR A 382 -8.74 16.02 18.08
CA TYR A 382 -8.08 15.95 19.38
C TYR A 382 -9.08 15.60 20.48
N THR A 383 -8.65 14.77 21.43
CA THR A 383 -9.44 14.50 22.64
C THR A 383 -9.70 15.79 23.40
N HIS A 384 -10.97 16.14 23.58
CA HIS A 384 -11.35 17.26 24.43
C HIS A 384 -11.08 16.89 25.89
N ARG A 385 -10.08 17.55 26.51
CA ARG A 385 -9.79 17.42 27.94
C ARG A 385 -10.66 18.31 28.80
#